data_AF-A0A2D6DR30-F1
#
_entry.id   AF-A0A2D6DR30-F1
#
_cell.length_a   1.000
_cell.length_b   1.000
_cell.length_c   1.000
_cell.angle_alpha   90.00
_cell.angle_beta   90.00
_cell.angle_gamma   90.00
#
_symmetry.space_group_name_H-M   'P 1'
#
loop_
_entity.id
_entity.type
_entity.pdbx_description
1 polymer ?
#
loop_
_entity_poly.entity_id
_entity_poly.type
_entity_poly.pdbx_seq_one_letter_code
_entity_poly.pdbx_strand_id
1 'polypeptide(L)' 'MDDSSKQEKLSLKSRKKWLWIGIVIALLNPVFSGLVIGIAFWTEPELKKEAKIILAIAVVWGIIFYYLSSWLVGQGYLPI' A
#
# COMPACT_ATOMS: atom_id res chain seq x y z
N MET A 1 -27.32 23.81 -11.99
CA MET A 1 -26.16 23.24 -12.73
C MET A 1 -24.87 23.17 -11.90
N ASP A 2 -24.82 23.67 -10.65
CA ASP A 2 -23.57 23.74 -9.86
C ASP A 2 -23.31 22.53 -8.92
N ASP A 3 -24.37 21.85 -8.45
CA ASP A 3 -24.24 20.80 -7.41
C ASP A 3 -23.53 19.52 -7.86
N SER A 4 -23.75 19.07 -9.11
CA SER A 4 -23.07 17.87 -9.61
C SER A 4 -21.55 18.03 -9.67
N SER A 5 -21.06 19.23 -10.02
CA SER A 5 -19.61 19.48 -10.10
C SER A 5 -18.94 19.50 -8.72
N LYS A 6 -19.66 19.96 -7.69
CA LYS A 6 -19.19 19.99 -6.31
C LYS A 6 -19.16 18.59 -5.70
N GLN A 7 -20.19 17.78 -5.93
CA GLN A 7 -20.24 16.41 -5.42
C GLN A 7 -19.16 15.53 -6.04
N GLU A 8 -18.90 15.68 -7.33
CA GLU A 8 -17.83 14.96 -8.03
C GLU A 8 -16.44 15.35 -7.50
N LYS A 9 -16.18 16.65 -7.29
CA LYS A 9 -14.93 17.12 -6.68
C LYS A 9 -14.74 16.60 -5.25
N LEU A 10 -15.81 16.52 -4.45
CA LEU A 10 -15.75 15.99 -3.07
C LEU A 10 -15.47 14.48 -3.04
N SER A 11 -16.09 13.73 -3.95
CA SER A 11 -15.84 12.30 -4.16
C SER A 11 -14.38 12.01 -4.53
N LEU A 12 -13.84 12.73 -5.53
CA LEU A 12 -12.45 12.56 -5.99
C LEU A 12 -11.43 12.93 -4.91
N LYS A 13 -11.69 13.99 -4.15
CA LYS A 13 -10.83 14.42 -3.04
C LYS A 13 -10.79 13.37 -1.92
N SER A 14 -11.92 12.70 -1.68
CA SER A 14 -12.01 11.61 -0.71
C SER A 14 -11.26 10.37 -1.17
N ARG A 15 -11.40 9.93 -2.43
CA ARG A 15 -10.63 8.81 -2.99
C ARG A 15 -9.12 9.05 -2.90
N LYS A 16 -8.65 10.26 -3.23
CA LYS A 16 -7.22 10.63 -3.16
C LYS A 16 -6.67 10.58 -1.73
N LYS A 17 -7.50 10.91 -0.73
CA LYS A 17 -7.13 10.84 0.70
C LYS A 17 -6.97 9.39 1.16
N TRP A 18 -7.88 8.51 0.77
CA TRP A 18 -7.81 7.06 1.09
C TRP A 18 -6.62 6.37 0.42
N LEU A 19 -6.24 6.83 -0.78
CA LEU A 19 -5.04 6.36 -1.48
C LEU A 19 -3.76 6.72 -0.73
N TRP A 20 -3.65 7.97 -0.25
CA TRP A 20 -2.52 8.39 0.58
C TRP A 20 -2.44 7.65 1.92
N ILE A 21 -3.58 7.41 2.56
CA ILE A 21 -3.65 6.59 3.78
C ILE A 21 -3.16 5.16 3.49
N GLY A 22 -3.58 4.58 2.36
CA GLY A 22 -3.08 3.29 1.89
C GLY A 22 -1.56 3.26 1.76
N ILE A 23 -0.97 4.26 1.09
CA ILE A 23 0.48 4.37 0.93
C ILE A 23 1.20 4.48 2.28
N VAL A 24 0.70 5.28 3.22
CA VAL A 24 1.32 5.47 4.55
C VAL A 24 1.28 4.19 5.38
N ILE A 25 0.17 3.45 5.35
CA ILE A 25 0.05 2.17 6.07
C ILE A 25 0.95 1.10 5.43
N ALA A 26 1.06 1.08 4.10
CA ALA A 26 2.01 0.26 3.34
C ALA A 26 3.49 0.64 3.58
N LEU A 27 3.79 1.84 4.07
CA LEU A 27 5.14 2.24 4.48
C LEU A 27 5.45 1.79 5.92
N LEU A 28 4.46 1.83 6.82
CA LEU A 28 4.64 1.51 8.25
C LEU A 28 4.62 0.01 8.56
N ASN A 29 3.90 -0.81 7.80
CA ASN A 29 3.96 -2.27 7.89
C ASN A 29 3.98 -2.88 6.48
N PRO A 30 5.17 -2.96 5.87
CA PRO A 30 5.29 -3.06 4.42
C PRO A 30 4.73 -4.31 3.79
N VAL A 31 4.75 -5.42 4.51
CA VAL A 31 4.30 -6.70 3.98
C VAL A 31 2.78 -6.80 4.10
N PHE A 32 2.23 -6.69 5.30
CA PHE A 32 0.79 -6.91 5.51
C PHE A 32 -0.05 -5.75 4.98
N SER A 33 0.37 -4.51 5.19
CA SER A 33 -0.38 -3.35 4.73
C SER A 33 -0.30 -3.18 3.22
N GLY A 34 0.87 -3.40 2.62
CA GLY A 34 1.05 -3.36 1.17
C GLY A 34 0.17 -4.38 0.46
N LEU A 35 0.05 -5.60 1.00
CA LEU A 35 -0.84 -6.63 0.48
C LEU A 35 -2.33 -6.26 0.67
N VAL A 36 -2.74 -5.82 1.87
CA VAL A 36 -4.14 -5.46 2.15
C VAL A 36 -4.63 -4.32 1.27
N ILE A 37 -3.83 -3.27 1.12
CA ILE A 37 -4.18 -2.10 0.30
C ILE A 37 -4.10 -2.44 -1.19
N GLY A 38 -3.10 -3.20 -1.60
CA GLY A 38 -3.01 -3.72 -2.97
C GLY A 38 -4.26 -4.52 -3.37
N ILE A 39 -4.75 -5.39 -2.48
CA ILE A 39 -5.99 -6.17 -2.70
C ILE A 39 -7.23 -5.26 -2.71
N ALA A 40 -7.34 -4.31 -1.78
CA ALA A 40 -8.45 -3.36 -1.74
C ALA A 40 -8.51 -2.47 -2.99
N PHE A 41 -7.36 -2.17 -3.59
CA PHE A 41 -7.28 -1.41 -4.84
C PHE A 41 -7.61 -2.27 -6.05
N TRP A 42 -7.39 -3.58 -5.95
CA TRP A 42 -7.68 -4.52 -7.02
C TRP A 42 -9.18 -4.70 -7.26
N THR A 43 -10.00 -4.54 -6.21
CA THR A 43 -11.45 -4.61 -6.29
C THR A 43 -12.07 -3.42 -7.01
N GLU A 44 -11.34 -2.31 -7.12
CA GLU A 44 -11.78 -1.10 -7.82
C GLU A 44 -11.27 -1.13 -9.28
N PRO A 45 -12.15 -1.20 -10.30
CA PRO A 45 -11.75 -1.33 -11.71
C PRO A 45 -10.85 -0.19 -12.20
N GLU A 46 -11.03 1.01 -11.66
CA GLU A 46 -10.23 2.20 -11.98
C GLU A 46 -8.81 2.15 -11.41
N LEU A 47 -8.60 1.40 -10.32
CA LEU A 47 -7.35 1.40 -9.54
C LEU A 47 -6.51 0.13 -9.74
N LYS A 48 -6.87 -0.73 -10.69
CA LYS A 48 -6.20 -2.02 -10.94
C LYS A 48 -4.73 -1.87 -11.33
N LYS A 49 -4.33 -0.75 -11.94
CA LYS A 49 -2.93 -0.51 -12.31
C LYS A 49 -2.11 -0.17 -11.06
N GLU A 50 -2.63 0.70 -10.21
CA GLU A 50 -2.03 1.06 -8.93
C GLU A 50 -1.95 -0.15 -8.00
N ALA A 51 -3.00 -0.97 -7.96
CA ALA A 51 -3.05 -2.23 -7.20
C ALA A 51 -1.88 -3.16 -7.53
N LYS A 52 -1.58 -3.36 -8.84
CA LYS A 52 -0.45 -4.17 -9.30
C LYS A 52 0.89 -3.64 -8.81
N ILE A 53 1.09 -2.32 -8.87
CA ILE A 53 2.33 -1.67 -8.45
C ILE A 53 2.50 -1.84 -6.93
N ILE A 54 1.45 -1.57 -6.15
CA ILE A 54 1.45 -1.70 -4.70
C ILE A 54 1.74 -3.15 -4.28
N LEU A 55 1.09 -4.13 -4.92
CA LEU A 55 1.36 -5.55 -4.67
C LEU A 55 2.78 -5.97 -5.03
N ALA A 56 3.30 -5.53 -6.19
CA ALA A 56 4.67 -5.84 -6.59
C ALA A 56 5.70 -5.28 -5.61
N ILE A 57 5.51 -4.03 -5.17
CA ILE A 57 6.36 -3.40 -4.17
C ILE A 57 6.26 -4.16 -2.83
N ALA A 58 5.05 -4.53 -2.39
CA ALA A 58 4.86 -5.27 -1.15
C ALA A 58 5.62 -6.63 -1.15
N VAL A 59 5.60 -7.34 -2.28
CA VAL A 59 6.33 -8.61 -2.44
C VAL A 59 7.84 -8.39 -2.42
N VAL A 60 8.36 -7.45 -3.22
CA VAL A 60 9.80 -7.12 -3.25
C VAL A 60 10.28 -6.71 -1.86
N TRP A 61 9.47 -5.93 -1.16
CA TRP A 61 9.81 -5.43 0.16
C TRP A 61 9.73 -6.51 1.25
N GLY A 62 8.79 -7.45 1.14
CA GLY A 62 8.77 -8.65 1.98
C GLY A 62 10.01 -9.53 1.81
N ILE A 63 10.50 -9.67 0.57
CA ILE A 63 11.76 -10.38 0.29
C ILE A 63 12.94 -9.66 0.95
N ILE A 64 13.06 -8.35 0.75
CA ILE A 64 14.16 -7.56 1.32
C ILE A 64 14.12 -7.60 2.85
N PHE A 65 12.94 -7.47 3.45
CA PHE A 65 12.76 -7.59 4.89
C PHE A 65 13.21 -8.95 5.41
N TYR A 66 12.81 -10.04 4.75
CA TYR A 66 13.23 -11.39 5.13
C TYR A 66 14.76 -11.55 5.10
N TYR A 67 15.42 -11.13 4.02
CA TYR A 67 16.87 -11.22 3.91
C TYR A 67 17.59 -10.32 4.92
N LEU A 68 17.09 -9.10 5.15
CA LEU A 68 17.67 -8.18 6.11
C LEU A 68 17.53 -8.70 7.54
N SER A 69 16.36 -9.22 7.91
CA SER A 69 16.13 -9.86 9.21
C SER A 69 17.01 -11.08 9.39
N SER A 70 17.08 -11.97 8.39
CA SER A 70 17.96 -13.15 8.44
C SER A 70 19.43 -12.76 8.60
N TRP A 71 19.87 -11.71 7.90
CA TRP A 71 21.23 -11.19 8.00
C TRP A 71 21.50 -10.60 9.40
N LEU A 72 20.58 -9.80 9.94
CA LEU A 72 20.68 -9.22 11.29
C LEU A 72 20.70 -10.28 12.40
N VAL A 73 19.89 -11.34 12.26
CA VAL A 73 19.91 -12.50 13.17
C VAL A 73 21.26 -13.21 13.09
N GLY A 74 21.81 -13.41 11.89
CA GLY A 74 23.14 -14.00 11.70
C GLY A 74 24.29 -13.17 12.30
N GLN A 75 24.09 -11.86 12.47
CA GLN A 75 25.04 -10.97 13.15
C GLN A 75 24.82 -10.87 14.67
N GLY A 76 23.77 -11.49 15.21
CA GLY A 76 23.43 -11.43 16.64
C GLY A 76 22.79 -10.11 17.10
N TYR A 77 22.37 -9.24 16.17
CA TYR A 77 21.66 -7.99 16.50
C TYR A 77 20.19 -8.22 16.87
N LEU A 78 19.61 -9.34 16.41
CA LEU A 78 18.24 -9.73 16.71
C LEU A 78 18.21 -11.10 17.40
N PRO A 79 17.35 -11.28 18.43
CA PRO A 79 17.15 -12.59 19.05
C PRO A 79 16.48 -13.55 18.07
N ILE A 80 16.80 -14.84 18.24
CA ILE A 80 16.20 -15.98 17.51
C ILE A 80 14.84 -16.32 18.11
#